data_AF-A0A1L7GAA2-F1
#
_entry.id   AF-A0A1L7GAA2-F1
#
_cell.length_a   1.000
_cell.length_b   1.000
_cell.length_c   1.000
_cell.angle_alpha   90.00
_cell.angle_beta   90.00
_cell.angle_gamma   90.00
#
_symmetry.space_group_name_H-M   'P 1'
#
loop_
_entity.id
_entity.type
_entity.pdbx_description
1 polymer ?
#
loop_
_entity_poly.entity_id
_entity_poly.type
_entity_poly.pdbx_seq_one_letter_code
_entity_poly.pdbx_strand_id
1 'polypeptide(L)'
;MTTAATETVIRTKTGEIVTITRADVAVAALDTPDYTAHGRNDFWVMADIGGRLIPVVTLMRAVLGDRDPHNTNDAEVKFRELGFRIFMTRLYDENGRPVTLPNDRTRGAKP
;
A
#
# COMPACT_ATOMS: atom_id res chain seq x y z
N MET A 1 -13.77 20.41 -1.89
CA MET A 1 -13.45 19.20 -1.11
C MET A 1 -14.11 18.03 -1.82
N THR A 2 -13.35 17.07 -2.32
CA THR A 2 -13.92 15.87 -2.95
C THR A 2 -14.37 14.93 -1.84
N THR A 3 -15.65 14.56 -1.82
CA THR A 3 -16.17 13.58 -0.87
C THR A 3 -15.48 12.24 -1.11
N ALA A 4 -14.82 11.70 -0.09
CA ALA A 4 -14.21 10.38 -0.19
C ALA A 4 -15.29 9.31 -0.40
N ALA A 5 -15.01 8.34 -1.26
CA ALA A 5 -15.90 7.22 -1.49
C ALA A 5 -15.95 6.32 -0.24
N THR A 6 -17.10 5.68 0.00
CA THR A 6 -17.25 4.68 1.07
C THR A 6 -16.77 3.29 0.64
N GLU A 7 -16.78 3.03 -0.67
CA GLU A 7 -16.37 1.78 -1.30
C GLU A 7 -15.63 2.04 -2.61
N THR A 8 -14.86 1.05 -3.05
CA THR A 8 -14.22 1.03 -4.38
C THR A 8 -13.98 -0.42 -4.82
N VAL A 9 -13.60 -0.61 -6.08
CA VAL A 9 -13.32 -1.92 -6.66
C VAL A 9 -11.83 -2.06 -6.95
N ILE A 10 -11.28 -3.24 -6.70
CA ILE A 10 -9.89 -3.58 -7.04
C ILE A 10 -9.82 -4.91 -7.76
N ARG A 11 -8.94 -4.99 -8.76
CA ARG A 11 -8.64 -6.24 -9.45
C ARG A 11 -7.52 -6.99 -8.73
N THR A 12 -7.71 -8.28 -8.47
CA THR A 12 -6.65 -9.16 -7.94
C THR A 12 -5.72 -9.65 -9.07
N LYS A 13 -4.57 -10.22 -8.74
CA LYS A 13 -3.67 -10.83 -9.74
C LYS A 13 -4.33 -11.98 -10.53
N THR A 14 -5.29 -12.68 -9.95
CA THR A 14 -6.05 -13.74 -10.62
C THR A 14 -7.12 -13.22 -11.57
N GLY A 15 -7.33 -11.89 -11.61
CA GLY A 15 -8.31 -11.23 -12.47
C GLY A 15 -9.70 -11.05 -11.82
N GLU A 16 -9.88 -11.51 -10.58
CA GLU A 16 -11.10 -11.28 -9.80
C GLU A 16 -11.27 -9.78 -9.50
N ILE A 17 -12.51 -9.29 -9.52
CA ILE A 17 -12.84 -7.92 -9.08
C ILE A 17 -13.49 -8.02 -7.70
N VAL A 18 -12.86 -7.37 -6.72
CA VAL A 18 -13.31 -7.36 -5.33
C VAL A 18 -13.73 -5.94 -4.96
N THR A 19 -14.90 -5.80 -4.33
CA THR A 19 -15.32 -4.52 -3.73
C THR A 19 -14.73 -4.44 -2.33
N ILE A 20 -14.09 -3.32 -2.00
CA ILE A 20 -13.53 -3.03 -0.69
C ILE A 20 -14.10 -1.74 -0.17
N THR A 21 -14.35 -1.69 1.14
CA THR A 21 -14.88 -0.49 1.81
C THR A 21 -13.82 0.17 2.68
N ARG A 22 -14.08 1.42 3.05
CA ARG A 22 -13.26 2.12 4.04
C ARG A 22 -13.23 1.37 5.39
N ALA A 23 -14.32 0.70 5.75
CA ALA A 23 -14.41 -0.09 6.97
C ALA A 23 -13.52 -1.33 6.91
N ASP A 24 -13.48 -2.05 5.78
CA ASP A 24 -12.62 -3.22 5.60
C ASP A 24 -11.14 -2.85 5.78
N VAL A 25 -10.73 -1.71 5.21
CA VAL A 25 -9.36 -1.19 5.37
C VAL A 25 -9.06 -0.84 6.83
N ALA A 26 -10.02 -0.23 7.54
CA ALA A 26 -9.84 0.10 8.95
C ALA A 26 -9.75 -1.15 9.84
N VAL A 27 -10.55 -2.18 9.56
CA VAL A 27 -10.50 -3.47 10.26
C VAL A 27 -9.17 -4.17 9.99
N ALA A 28 -8.77 -4.29 8.72
CA ALA A 28 -7.50 -4.91 8.36
C ALA A 28 -6.29 -4.19 9.00
N ALA A 29 -6.35 -2.86 9.12
CA ALA A 29 -5.29 -2.09 9.74
C ALA A 29 -5.08 -2.41 11.24
N LEU A 30 -6.07 -2.96 11.95
CA LEU A 30 -5.93 -3.31 13.37
C LEU A 30 -4.82 -4.33 13.57
N ASP A 31 -4.78 -5.37 12.72
CA ASP A 31 -3.85 -6.49 12.84
C ASP A 31 -2.68 -6.42 11.87
N THR A 32 -2.72 -5.51 10.89
CA THR A 32 -1.60 -5.34 9.95
C THR A 32 -0.42 -4.66 10.66
N PRO A 33 0.79 -5.25 10.65
CA PRO A 33 1.98 -4.62 11.21
C PRO A 33 2.28 -3.28 10.54
N ASP A 34 2.75 -2.31 11.32
CA ASP A 34 3.26 -1.08 10.74
C ASP A 34 4.66 -1.29 10.14
N TYR A 35 5.18 -0.27 9.45
CA TYR A 35 6.46 -0.35 8.77
C TYR A 35 7.65 -0.74 9.68
N THR A 36 7.56 -0.53 10.99
CA THR A 36 8.66 -0.81 11.93
C THR A 36 8.88 -2.30 12.15
N ALA A 37 7.87 -3.12 11.85
CA ALA A 37 7.97 -4.58 11.88
C ALA A 37 8.72 -5.17 10.67
N HIS A 38 9.05 -4.34 9.67
CA HIS A 38 9.75 -4.75 8.46
C HIS A 38 11.24 -4.41 8.53
N GLY A 39 12.08 -5.17 7.80
CA GLY A 39 13.53 -4.96 7.79
C GLY A 39 13.92 -3.56 7.26
N ARG A 40 15.12 -3.08 7.64
CA ARG A 40 15.61 -1.70 7.37
C ARG A 40 15.79 -1.28 5.91
N ASN A 41 15.43 -2.10 4.91
CA ASN A 41 15.82 -1.89 3.51
C ASN A 41 14.69 -2.03 2.48
N ASP A 42 13.43 -1.84 2.88
CA ASP A 42 12.31 -1.97 1.95
C ASP A 42 11.65 -0.62 1.59
N PHE A 43 11.55 -0.32 0.30
CA PHE A 43 10.87 0.87 -0.20
C PHE A 43 9.36 0.62 -0.16
N TRP A 44 8.64 1.43 0.59
CA TRP A 44 7.21 1.25 0.74
C TRP A 44 6.46 2.54 0.46
N VAL A 45 5.33 2.35 -0.22
CA VAL A 45 4.23 3.28 -0.16
C VAL A 45 3.43 2.93 1.10
N MET A 46 3.15 3.93 1.93
CA MET A 46 2.52 3.80 3.24
C MET A 46 1.16 4.50 3.26
N ALA A 47 0.20 3.93 3.99
CA ALA A 47 -1.02 4.61 4.38
C ALA A 47 -0.92 5.06 5.84
N ASP A 48 -1.34 6.29 6.13
CA ASP A 48 -1.58 6.75 7.50
C ASP A 48 -3.00 6.35 7.93
N ILE A 49 -3.06 5.44 8.89
CA ILE A 49 -4.31 4.97 9.49
C ILE A 49 -4.18 5.06 11.01
N GLY A 50 -4.92 6.00 11.59
CA GLY A 50 -4.90 6.22 13.03
C GLY A 50 -3.52 6.62 13.58
N GLY A 51 -2.68 7.29 12.78
CA GLY A 51 -1.32 7.66 13.16
C GLY A 51 -0.27 6.56 12.95
N ARG A 52 -0.67 5.41 12.41
CA ARG A 52 0.23 4.31 12.05
C ARG A 52 0.54 4.36 10.56
N LEU A 53 1.82 4.20 10.21
CA LEU A 53 2.27 4.11 8.84
C LEU A 53 2.34 2.65 8.42
N ILE A 54 1.36 2.20 7.65
CA ILE A 54 1.21 0.80 7.26
C ILE A 54 1.54 0.66 5.77
N PRO A 55 2.41 -0.28 5.35
CA PRO A 55 2.68 -0.49 3.94
C PRO A 55 1.42 -0.83 3.14
N VAL A 56 1.16 -0.09 2.06
CA VAL A 56 -0.07 -0.19 1.25
C VAL A 56 -0.29 -1.59 0.72
N VAL A 57 0.75 -2.26 0.23
CA VAL A 57 0.64 -3.62 -0.32
C VAL A 57 0.29 -4.62 0.79
N THR A 58 0.95 -4.53 1.95
CA THR A 58 0.68 -5.39 3.10
C THR A 58 -0.74 -5.21 3.57
N LEU A 59 -1.19 -3.97 3.71
CA LEU A 59 -2.55 -3.66 4.10
C LEU A 59 -3.58 -4.12 3.07
N MET A 60 -3.33 -3.92 1.77
CA MET A 60 -4.23 -4.37 0.72
C MET A 60 -4.37 -5.90 0.70
N ARG A 61 -3.27 -6.64 0.93
CA ARG A 61 -3.34 -8.10 1.08
C ARG A 61 -4.18 -8.51 2.28
N ALA A 62 -4.04 -7.83 3.42
CA ALA A 62 -4.86 -8.08 4.58
C ALA A 62 -6.36 -7.84 4.29
N VAL A 63 -6.70 -6.75 3.60
CA VAL A 63 -8.07 -6.46 3.15
C VAL A 63 -8.60 -7.53 2.19
N LEU A 64 -7.76 -8.02 1.29
CA LEU A 64 -8.14 -9.01 0.30
C LEU A 64 -8.07 -10.46 0.82
N GLY A 65 -7.69 -10.71 2.08
CA GLY A 65 -7.51 -12.06 2.61
C GLY A 65 -6.35 -12.81 1.93
N ASP A 66 -5.15 -12.23 1.99
CA ASP A 66 -3.87 -12.74 1.45
C ASP A 66 -3.80 -12.85 -0.08
N ARG A 67 -4.83 -12.41 -0.80
CA ARG A 67 -4.77 -12.25 -2.25
C ARG A 67 -3.92 -11.02 -2.62
N ASP A 68 -3.17 -11.16 -3.70
CA ASP A 68 -2.39 -10.06 -4.25
C ASP A 68 -3.26 -9.11 -5.08
N PRO A 69 -3.17 -7.78 -4.87
CA PRO A 69 -3.70 -6.82 -5.83
C PRO A 69 -2.96 -6.96 -7.16
N HIS A 70 -3.66 -6.72 -8.26
CA HIS A 70 -3.08 -6.80 -9.60
C HIS A 70 -1.86 -5.87 -9.76
N ASN A 71 -1.95 -4.66 -9.18
CA ASN A 71 -0.89 -3.66 -9.21
C ASN A 71 -0.89 -2.85 -7.91
N THR A 72 0.31 -2.59 -7.36
CA THR A 72 0.51 -1.69 -6.21
C THR A 72 -0.06 -0.30 -6.45
N ASN A 73 0.14 0.28 -7.65
CA ASN A 73 -0.38 1.62 -7.97
C ASN A 73 -1.92 1.67 -7.92
N ASP A 74 -2.59 0.59 -8.32
CA ASP A 74 -4.05 0.49 -8.23
C ASP A 74 -4.48 0.52 -6.76
N ALA A 75 -3.81 -0.26 -5.89
CA ALA A 75 -4.08 -0.27 -4.46
C ALA A 75 -3.90 1.12 -3.81
N GLU A 76 -2.88 1.88 -4.20
CA GLU A 76 -2.68 3.25 -3.73
C GLU A 76 -3.81 4.20 -4.16
N VAL A 77 -4.19 4.13 -5.44
CA VAL A 77 -5.31 4.93 -5.96
C VAL A 77 -6.59 4.59 -5.22
N LYS A 78 -6.85 3.30 -4.97
CA LYS A 78 -8.05 2.84 -4.26
C LYS A 78 -8.08 3.31 -2.81
N PHE A 79 -6.95 3.31 -2.11
CA PHE A 79 -6.89 3.91 -0.78
C PHE A 79 -7.06 5.44 -0.79
N ARG A 80 -6.56 6.15 -1.81
CA ARG A 80 -6.83 7.59 -1.96
C ARG A 80 -8.32 7.87 -2.23
N GLU A 81 -8.97 7.06 -3.07
CA GLU A 81 -10.41 7.15 -3.34
C GLU A 81 -11.24 6.97 -2.05
N LEU A 82 -10.84 6.04 -1.17
CA LEU A 82 -11.43 5.83 0.15
C LEU A 82 -11.08 6.92 1.18
N GLY A 83 -10.23 7.88 0.81
CA GLY A 83 -9.86 9.04 1.62
C GLY A 83 -8.72 8.80 2.61
N PHE A 84 -7.87 7.79 2.40
CA PHE A 84 -6.66 7.58 3.18
C PHE A 84 -5.51 8.45 2.65
N ARG A 85 -4.65 8.91 3.57
CA ARG A 85 -3.44 9.65 3.22
C ARG A 85 -2.32 8.66 2.89
N ILE A 86 -1.72 8.84 1.72
CA ILE A 86 -0.67 7.96 1.21
C ILE A 86 0.67 8.73 1.18
N PHE A 87 1.71 8.11 1.71
CA PHE A 87 3.07 8.65 1.79
C PHE A 87 4.05 7.70 1.12
N MET A 88 5.14 8.23 0.58
CA MET A 88 6.29 7.42 0.17
C MET A 88 7.37 7.58 1.22
N THR A 89 7.82 6.48 1.83
CA THR A 89 9.00 6.53 2.69
C THR A 89 10.24 6.32 1.82
N ARG A 90 11.18 7.25 1.88
CA ARG A 90 12.47 7.13 1.22
C ARG A 90 13.41 6.40 2.17
N LEU A 91 13.96 5.28 1.73
CA LEU A 91 14.95 4.56 2.51
C LEU A 91 16.27 5.31 2.54
N TYR A 92 16.91 5.26 3.70
CA TYR A 92 18.26 5.69 3.91
C TYR A 92 19.09 4.48 4.39
N ASP A 93 20.32 4.36 3.88
CA ASP A 93 21.27 3.36 4.37
C ASP A 93 21.69 3.67 5.82
N GLU A 94 22.53 2.82 6.41
CA GLU A 94 23.03 2.99 7.78
C GLU A 94 23.82 4.30 8.00
N ASN A 95 24.26 4.95 6.92
CA ASN A 95 24.95 6.23 6.93
C ASN A 95 24.02 7.41 6.65
N GLY A 96 22.70 7.19 6.63
CA GLY A 96 21.72 8.23 6.34
C GLY A 96 21.73 8.69 4.87
N ARG A 97 22.27 7.89 3.94
CA ARG A 97 22.26 8.21 2.50
C ARG A 97 21.06 7.57 1.84
N PRO A 98 20.32 8.29 0.98
CA PRO A 98 19.19 7.70 0.28
C PRO A 98 19.64 6.50 -0.53
N VAL A 99 18.98 5.36 -0.34
CA VAL A 99 19.28 4.15 -1.12
C VAL A 99 18.83 4.42 -2.57
N THR A 100 19.77 4.32 -3.51
CA THR A 100 19.46 4.36 -4.95
C THR A 100 19.12 2.94 -5.41
N LEU A 101 17.94 2.76 -6.00
CA LEU A 101 17.58 1.50 -6.62
C LEU A 101 18.46 1.27 -7.86
N PRO A 102 19.17 0.13 -7.98
CA PRO A 102 19.80 -0.24 -9.23
C PRO A 102 18.73 -0.53 -10.29
N ASN A 103 18.97 -0.04 -11.51
CA ASN A 103 18.04 -0.11 -12.66
C ASN A 103 17.69 -1.54 -13.11
N ASP A 104 18.31 -2.57 -12.54
CA ASP A 104 18.01 -3.97 -12.81
C ASP A 104 16.73 -4.45 -12.10
N ARG A 105 16.28 -3.76 -11.04
CA ARG A 105 14.99 -4.03 -10.35
C ARG A 105 13.80 -3.22 -10.86
N THR A 106 14.02 -2.26 -11.76
CA THR A 106 12.94 -1.49 -12.41
C THR A 106 12.49 -2.09 -13.75
N ARG A 107 13.15 -3.16 -14.24
CA ARG A 107 12.69 -3.95 -15.40
C ARG A 107 11.45 -4.79 -15.03
N GLY A 108 10.30 -4.14 -15.04
CA GLY A 108 8.99 -4.76 -14.88
C GLY A 108 7.84 -3.77 -15.04
N ALA A 109 8.08 -2.48 -14.80
CA ALA A 109 7.15 -1.42 -15.14
C ALA A 109 7.40 -0.99 -16.61
N LYS A 110 6.77 -1.69 -17.56
CA LYS A 110 6.56 -1.11 -18.90
C LYS A 110 5.31 -0.22 -18.87
N PRO A 111 5.29 0.88 -19.65
CA PRO A 111 4.13 1.76 -19.79
C PRO A 111 2.92 1.02 -20.39
#